data_AF-A0A3M7HEZ0-F1
#
_entry.id   AF-A0A3M7HEZ0-F1
#
_cell.length_a   1.000
_cell.length_b   1.000
_cell.length_c   1.000
_cell.angle_alpha   90.00
_cell.angle_beta   90.00
_cell.angle_gamma   90.00
#
_symmetry.space_group_name_H-M   'P 1'
#
loop_
_entity.id
_entity.type
_entity.pdbx_description
1 polymer ?
#
loop_
_entity_poly.entity_id
_entity_poly.type
_entity_poly.pdbx_seq_one_letter_code
_entity_poly.pdbx_strand_id
1 'polypeptide(L)'
;MELEAHSGLRAKHLRMRDEKLPTASNSLAHQDSSLEVDFLMLDYITYQATNACLSSRDLKPRTSFSLPNNLAMSDSFLALFQARHPGYQLDAEIHFRLLLLKLTALFTQRLTRNSTTPPASALVELRQSNQGRAREWIASEERIPSHGHNTRPFDNASAFPSHDILERNRAHVLHGLNIPAEDEAYEDAHYGTPSCLSLLDLLPLFMEVSAARQAMLAASVPESGLTEQWMQMACSFMLQACLEQYLVVGASGTDAIDEAFAWGLKAQGREQDANDEIADMFEDPIYETEVQGWASMKRQYLERLLPSATGKSGHESSSVLSSPHSNQGRESLVDLISRLESTATQHPIVKFESDILGFLHALSESIDHPVLVQLEAGKLNGMSTEETTAFIKSCGFSAGKVMLDAGMKREEP
;
A
#
# COMPACT_ATOMS: atom_id res chain seq x y z
N MET A 1 -13.38 4.46 -6.25
CA MET A 1 -13.38 3.72 -4.97
C MET A 1 -13.16 4.74 -3.87
N GLU A 2 -14.21 5.49 -3.56
CA GLU A 2 -14.27 6.38 -2.39
C GLU A 2 -15.12 5.64 -1.36
N LEU A 3 -14.52 5.34 -0.21
CA LEU A 3 -15.16 4.68 0.91
C LEU A 3 -14.86 5.57 2.12
N GLU A 4 -15.82 6.41 2.50
CA GLU A 4 -15.74 7.14 3.77
C GLU A 4 -16.12 6.18 4.91
N ALA A 5 -15.24 6.04 5.90
CA ALA A 5 -15.44 5.20 7.07
C ALA A 5 -15.69 6.07 8.30
N HIS A 6 -16.85 5.89 8.95
CA HIS A 6 -17.13 6.43 10.28
C HIS A 6 -17.79 5.40 11.21
N SER A 7 -17.32 5.40 12.45
CA SER A 7 -17.25 4.33 13.46
C SER A 7 -18.56 3.72 14.00
N GLY A 8 -18.48 2.44 14.35
CA GLY A 8 -18.33 2.01 15.76
C GLY A 8 -19.58 1.57 16.53
N LEU A 9 -19.89 0.27 16.49
CA LEU A 9 -20.56 -0.43 17.59
C LEU A 9 -20.02 -1.86 17.75
N ARG A 10 -19.43 -2.08 18.94
CA ARG A 10 -18.89 -3.31 19.54
C ARG A 10 -19.58 -4.62 19.11
N ALA A 11 -18.94 -5.42 18.27
CA ALA A 11 -19.37 -6.78 17.98
C ALA A 11 -18.72 -7.77 18.97
N LYS A 12 -19.54 -8.51 19.69
CA LYS A 12 -19.11 -9.64 20.52
C LYS A 12 -18.60 -10.73 19.58
N HIS A 13 -17.40 -11.25 19.86
CA HIS A 13 -16.96 -12.54 19.31
C HIS A 13 -18.10 -13.56 19.36
N LEU A 14 -18.57 -14.02 18.21
CA LEU A 14 -19.51 -15.13 18.12
C LEU A 14 -18.73 -16.42 18.40
N ARG A 15 -18.41 -16.65 19.68
CA ARG A 15 -18.11 -17.99 20.17
C ARG A 15 -19.43 -18.74 20.09
N MET A 16 -19.58 -19.64 19.13
CA MET A 16 -20.75 -20.52 19.00
C MET A 16 -21.00 -21.21 20.34
N ARG A 17 -21.92 -20.66 21.14
CA ARG A 17 -22.38 -21.26 22.40
C ARG A 17 -23.61 -22.08 22.07
N ASP A 18 -23.54 -23.31 22.51
CA ASP A 18 -24.53 -24.36 22.42
C ASP A 18 -25.79 -23.98 23.21
N GLU A 19 -26.78 -23.33 22.58
CA GLU A 19 -28.11 -23.12 23.15
C GLU A 19 -29.23 -23.44 22.16
N LYS A 20 -30.19 -24.24 22.67
CA LYS A 20 -31.26 -24.92 21.96
C LYS A 20 -32.18 -23.98 21.17
N LEU A 21 -32.50 -24.38 19.95
CA LEU A 21 -33.52 -23.80 19.05
C LEU A 21 -34.87 -23.55 19.73
N PRO A 22 -35.46 -22.37 19.50
CA PRO A 22 -36.90 -22.22 19.35
C PRO A 22 -37.27 -21.88 17.90
N THR A 23 -38.39 -22.46 17.50
CA THR A 23 -39.06 -22.42 16.19
C THR A 23 -39.29 -21.02 15.57
N ALA A 24 -38.72 -20.88 14.37
CA ALA A 24 -39.18 -20.14 13.18
C ALA A 24 -40.09 -18.90 13.32
N SER A 25 -39.48 -17.74 13.05
CA SER A 25 -40.10 -16.61 12.35
C SER A 25 -39.39 -16.42 11.00
N ASN A 26 -39.95 -17.01 9.94
CA ASN A 26 -39.30 -17.21 8.62
C ASN A 26 -39.01 -15.94 7.78
N SER A 27 -39.29 -14.71 8.23
CA SER A 27 -38.96 -13.51 7.42
C SER A 27 -37.71 -12.75 7.91
N LEU A 28 -37.37 -12.81 9.20
CA LEU A 28 -36.11 -12.22 9.71
C LEU A 28 -34.91 -13.14 9.47
N ALA A 29 -35.10 -14.45 9.62
CA ALA A 29 -34.03 -15.44 9.40
C ALA A 29 -33.49 -15.44 7.95
N HIS A 30 -34.28 -15.01 6.96
CA HIS A 30 -33.82 -14.96 5.56
C HIS A 30 -32.92 -13.77 5.25
N GLN A 31 -33.05 -12.64 5.95
CA GLN A 31 -32.23 -11.46 5.70
C GLN A 31 -30.85 -11.59 6.37
N ASP A 32 -30.81 -12.06 7.62
CA ASP A 32 -29.56 -12.28 8.34
C ASP A 32 -28.70 -13.35 7.65
N SER A 33 -29.31 -14.46 7.19
CA SER A 33 -28.57 -15.48 6.43
C SER A 33 -28.14 -15.01 5.04
N SER A 34 -28.84 -14.07 4.40
CA SER A 34 -28.42 -13.51 3.10
C SER A 34 -27.20 -12.60 3.26
N LEU A 35 -27.17 -11.80 4.32
CA LEU A 35 -26.02 -10.95 4.64
C LEU A 35 -24.79 -11.79 4.94
N GLU A 36 -24.91 -12.83 5.77
CA GLU A 36 -23.81 -13.75 6.10
C GLU A 36 -23.24 -14.42 4.85
N VAL A 37 -24.09 -14.92 3.95
CA VAL A 37 -23.64 -15.55 2.70
C VAL A 37 -22.96 -14.53 1.79
N ASP A 38 -23.55 -13.34 1.63
CA ASP A 38 -22.95 -12.27 0.83
C ASP A 38 -21.59 -11.83 1.40
N PHE A 39 -21.45 -11.77 2.72
CA PHE A 39 -20.20 -11.46 3.41
C PHE A 39 -19.13 -12.52 3.13
N LEU A 40 -19.45 -13.81 3.30
CA LEU A 40 -18.53 -14.92 3.03
C LEU A 40 -18.06 -14.95 1.57
N MET A 41 -18.94 -14.60 0.63
CA MET A 41 -18.59 -14.48 -0.78
C MET A 41 -17.66 -13.30 -1.05
N LEU A 42 -17.95 -12.12 -0.49
CA LEU A 42 -17.09 -10.94 -0.63
C LEU A 42 -15.68 -11.21 -0.10
N ASP A 43 -15.58 -11.80 1.08
CA ASP A 43 -14.30 -12.15 1.71
C ASP A 43 -13.48 -13.12 0.84
N TYR A 44 -14.11 -14.19 0.37
CA TYR A 44 -13.47 -15.17 -0.51
C TYR A 44 -12.97 -14.56 -1.83
N ILE A 45 -13.82 -13.79 -2.51
CA ILE A 45 -13.46 -13.18 -3.81
C ILE A 45 -12.34 -12.16 -3.63
N THR A 46 -12.37 -11.38 -2.54
CA THR A 46 -11.33 -10.39 -2.21
C THR A 46 -9.98 -11.07 -1.97
N TYR A 47 -9.98 -12.18 -1.23
CA TYR A 47 -8.79 -12.99 -1.00
C TYR A 47 -8.23 -13.58 -2.30
N GLN A 48 -9.08 -14.18 -3.13
CA GLN A 48 -8.65 -14.75 -4.42
C GLN A 48 -8.08 -13.69 -5.36
N ALA A 49 -8.71 -12.52 -5.44
CA ALA A 49 -8.23 -11.41 -6.24
C ALA A 49 -6.87 -10.89 -5.73
N THR A 50 -6.68 -10.79 -4.40
CA THR A 50 -5.40 -10.38 -3.80
C THR A 50 -4.28 -11.34 -4.19
N ASN A 51 -4.54 -12.65 -4.06
CA ASN A 51 -3.57 -13.68 -4.44
C ASN A 51 -3.29 -13.71 -5.95
N ALA A 52 -4.29 -13.46 -6.79
CA ALA A 52 -4.10 -13.34 -8.23
C ALA A 52 -3.21 -12.14 -8.58
N CYS A 53 -3.38 -10.99 -7.91
CA CYS A 53 -2.51 -9.83 -8.08
C CYS A 53 -1.07 -10.13 -7.68
N LEU A 54 -0.85 -10.73 -6.50
CA LEU A 54 0.49 -11.11 -6.04
C LEU A 54 1.16 -12.12 -7.00
N SER A 55 0.42 -13.16 -7.39
CA SER A 55 0.91 -14.19 -8.33
C SER A 55 1.24 -13.63 -9.71
N SER A 56 0.61 -12.52 -10.13
CA SER A 56 0.89 -11.90 -11.43
C SER A 56 2.30 -11.32 -11.55
N ARG A 57 2.98 -11.10 -10.41
CA ARG A 57 4.36 -10.63 -10.35
C ARG A 57 5.37 -11.75 -10.10
N ASP A 58 4.92 -12.98 -9.91
CA ASP A 58 5.81 -14.14 -9.82
C ASP A 58 6.34 -14.54 -11.20
N LEU A 59 7.65 -14.82 -11.28
CA LEU A 59 8.27 -15.39 -12.49
C LEU A 59 7.69 -16.77 -12.88
N LYS A 60 7.04 -17.44 -11.93
CA LYS A 60 6.37 -18.73 -12.11
C LYS A 60 5.01 -18.67 -11.41
N PRO A 61 3.94 -18.26 -12.11
CA PRO A 61 2.62 -18.16 -11.51
C PRO A 61 2.21 -19.54 -10.96
N ARG A 62 1.94 -19.59 -9.64
CA ARG A 62 1.54 -20.83 -8.94
C ARG A 62 0.07 -21.15 -9.15
N THR A 63 -0.72 -20.17 -9.58
CA THR A 63 -2.16 -20.25 -9.72
C THR A 63 -2.59 -20.06 -11.18
N SER A 64 -3.62 -20.79 -11.61
CA SER A 64 -4.18 -20.70 -12.97
C SER A 64 -5.29 -19.66 -13.11
N PHE A 65 -5.46 -18.78 -12.11
CA PHE A 65 -6.58 -17.87 -12.05
C PHE A 65 -6.36 -16.65 -12.95
N SER A 66 -7.37 -16.30 -13.75
CA SER A 66 -7.34 -15.10 -14.59
C SER A 66 -7.45 -13.85 -13.70
N LEU A 67 -6.38 -13.07 -13.60
CA LEU A 67 -6.34 -11.82 -12.84
C LEU A 67 -7.48 -10.84 -13.24
N PRO A 68 -7.70 -10.52 -14.54
CA PRO A 68 -8.78 -9.63 -14.95
C PRO A 68 -10.16 -10.10 -14.47
N ASN A 69 -10.41 -11.42 -14.50
CA ASN A 69 -11.70 -11.96 -14.07
C ASN A 69 -11.90 -11.84 -12.56
N ASN A 70 -10.86 -12.06 -11.75
CA ASN A 70 -10.97 -11.96 -10.29
C ASN A 70 -11.23 -10.52 -9.84
N LEU A 71 -10.54 -9.56 -10.44
CA LEU A 71 -10.75 -8.14 -10.16
C LEU A 71 -12.15 -7.69 -10.56
N ALA A 72 -12.59 -8.03 -11.78
CA ALA A 72 -13.93 -7.69 -12.25
C ALA A 72 -15.04 -8.32 -11.39
N MET A 73 -14.81 -9.55 -10.90
CA MET A 73 -15.73 -10.23 -9.98
C MET A 73 -15.77 -9.53 -8.62
N SER A 74 -14.62 -9.14 -8.07
CA SER A 74 -14.54 -8.41 -6.80
C SER A 74 -15.27 -7.09 -6.87
N ASP A 75 -15.02 -6.28 -7.91
CA ASP A 75 -15.69 -4.98 -8.10
C ASP A 75 -17.21 -5.14 -8.26
N SER A 76 -17.64 -6.08 -9.10
CA SER A 76 -19.06 -6.33 -9.34
C SER A 76 -19.78 -6.79 -8.08
N PHE A 77 -19.13 -7.67 -7.32
CA PHE A 77 -19.71 -8.22 -6.10
C PHE A 77 -19.73 -7.19 -4.97
N LEU A 78 -18.69 -6.37 -4.81
CA LEU A 78 -18.68 -5.27 -3.84
C LEU A 78 -19.80 -4.27 -4.11
N ALA A 79 -20.02 -3.89 -5.38
CA ALA A 79 -21.12 -3.00 -5.75
C ALA A 79 -22.50 -3.62 -5.44
N LEU A 80 -22.67 -4.92 -5.71
CA LEU A 80 -23.90 -5.64 -5.35
C LEU A 80 -24.11 -5.73 -3.84
N PHE A 81 -23.04 -6.00 -3.08
CA PHE A 81 -23.07 -6.08 -1.62
C PHE A 81 -23.54 -4.73 -1.04
N GLN A 82 -22.92 -3.62 -1.46
CA GLN A 82 -23.29 -2.28 -1.01
C GLN A 82 -24.72 -1.90 -1.38
N ALA A 83 -25.18 -2.27 -2.58
CA ALA A 83 -26.55 -2.00 -3.03
C ALA A 83 -27.60 -2.80 -2.25
N ARG A 84 -27.28 -4.04 -1.84
CA ARG A 84 -28.16 -4.90 -1.04
C ARG A 84 -28.16 -4.53 0.44
N HIS A 85 -27.02 -4.05 0.95
CA HIS A 85 -26.79 -3.79 2.37
C HIS A 85 -26.32 -2.33 2.62
N PRO A 86 -27.09 -1.30 2.21
CA PRO A 86 -26.65 0.11 2.18
C PRO A 86 -26.38 0.75 3.56
N GLY A 87 -26.75 0.08 4.65
CA GLY A 87 -26.46 0.51 6.03
C GLY A 87 -25.55 -0.42 6.80
N TYR A 88 -25.02 -1.47 6.17
CA TYR A 88 -24.12 -2.39 6.84
C TYR A 88 -22.72 -1.79 6.92
N GLN A 89 -22.19 -1.71 8.13
CA GLN A 89 -20.80 -1.32 8.36
C GLN A 89 -19.93 -2.56 8.27
N LEU A 90 -18.96 -2.51 7.37
CA LEU A 90 -17.92 -3.52 7.25
C LEU A 90 -17.15 -3.63 8.56
N ASP A 91 -16.87 -4.85 9.00
CA ASP A 91 -15.96 -5.06 10.12
C ASP A 91 -14.51 -4.69 9.74
N ALA A 92 -13.65 -4.56 10.75
CA ALA A 92 -12.26 -4.15 10.54
C ALA A 92 -11.48 -5.13 9.66
N GLU A 93 -11.81 -6.42 9.69
CA GLU A 93 -11.09 -7.44 8.95
C GLU A 93 -11.40 -7.39 7.45
N ILE A 94 -12.68 -7.37 7.07
CA ILE A 94 -13.07 -7.25 5.67
C ILE A 94 -12.68 -5.89 5.11
N HIS A 95 -12.76 -4.83 5.91
CA HIS A 95 -12.28 -3.51 5.53
C HIS A 95 -10.78 -3.54 5.20
N PHE A 96 -9.97 -4.12 6.08
CA PHE A 96 -8.55 -4.31 5.83
C PHE A 96 -8.28 -5.14 4.56
N ARG A 97 -9.00 -6.24 4.34
CA ARG A 97 -8.82 -7.06 3.12
C ARG A 97 -9.12 -6.29 1.84
N LEU A 98 -10.17 -5.47 1.85
CA LEU A 98 -10.51 -4.62 0.71
C LEU A 98 -9.45 -3.55 0.46
N LEU A 99 -8.92 -2.92 1.52
CA LEU A 99 -7.80 -1.98 1.41
C LEU A 99 -6.54 -2.67 0.88
N LEU A 100 -6.23 -3.87 1.38
CA LEU A 100 -5.11 -4.68 0.92
C LEU A 100 -5.27 -5.07 -0.55
N LEU A 101 -6.46 -5.49 -0.98
CA LEU A 101 -6.74 -5.76 -2.39
C LEU A 101 -6.53 -4.50 -3.24
N LYS A 102 -7.06 -3.36 -2.81
CA LYS A 102 -6.92 -2.08 -3.53
C LYS A 102 -5.44 -1.74 -3.72
N LEU A 103 -4.64 -1.77 -2.64
CA LEU A 103 -3.21 -1.48 -2.70
C LEU A 103 -2.49 -2.48 -3.59
N THR A 104 -2.74 -3.77 -3.42
CA THR A 104 -2.07 -4.84 -4.16
C THR A 104 -2.41 -4.78 -5.65
N ALA A 105 -3.67 -4.58 -6.00
CA ALA A 105 -4.11 -4.42 -7.38
C ALA A 105 -3.44 -3.20 -8.02
N LEU A 106 -3.54 -2.02 -7.41
CA LEU A 106 -2.96 -0.81 -7.98
C LEU A 106 -1.43 -0.90 -8.06
N PHE A 107 -0.75 -1.38 -7.02
CA PHE A 107 0.71 -1.50 -7.00
C PHE A 107 1.23 -2.47 -8.06
N THR A 108 0.62 -3.65 -8.18
CA THR A 108 1.03 -4.68 -9.14
C THR A 108 0.67 -4.33 -10.57
N GLN A 109 -0.38 -3.53 -10.81
CA GLN A 109 -0.87 -3.24 -12.15
C GLN A 109 -0.47 -1.86 -12.68
N ARG A 110 0.11 -0.96 -11.88
CA ARG A 110 0.37 0.46 -12.25
C ARG A 110 1.28 0.68 -13.47
N LEU A 111 2.17 -0.26 -13.77
CA LEU A 111 3.23 -0.04 -14.78
C LEU A 111 2.75 -0.19 -16.23
N THR A 112 1.53 -0.71 -16.43
CA THR A 112 0.96 -0.93 -17.76
C THR A 112 -0.49 -0.47 -17.77
N ARG A 113 -0.99 -0.06 -18.94
CA ARG A 113 -2.41 0.31 -19.07
C ARG A 113 -3.28 -0.94 -19.09
N ASN A 114 -4.23 -1.03 -18.17
CA ASN A 114 -5.15 -2.17 -18.04
C ASN A 114 -6.48 -1.73 -17.42
N SER A 115 -7.36 -2.69 -17.10
CA SER A 115 -8.70 -2.42 -16.56
C SER A 115 -8.71 -1.78 -15.17
N THR A 116 -7.60 -1.87 -14.42
CA THR A 116 -7.46 -1.22 -13.10
C THR A 116 -6.88 0.19 -13.18
N THR A 117 -6.40 0.62 -14.35
CA THR A 117 -5.84 1.96 -14.54
C THR A 117 -6.93 3.00 -14.28
N PRO A 118 -6.77 3.87 -13.26
CA PRO A 118 -7.76 4.88 -12.96
C PRO A 118 -7.91 5.88 -14.12
N PRO A 119 -9.12 6.46 -14.32
CA PRO A 119 -9.28 7.53 -15.30
C PRO A 119 -8.48 8.77 -14.88
N ALA A 120 -8.04 9.55 -15.87
CA ALA A 120 -7.19 10.72 -15.62
C ALA A 120 -7.81 11.76 -14.66
N SER A 121 -9.14 11.93 -14.68
CA SER A 121 -9.84 12.80 -13.73
C SER A 121 -9.70 12.34 -12.28
N ALA A 122 -9.86 11.03 -12.04
CA ALA A 122 -9.71 10.46 -10.71
C ALA A 122 -8.26 10.55 -10.20
N LEU A 123 -7.26 10.46 -11.10
CA LEU A 123 -5.86 10.67 -10.73
C LEU A 123 -5.59 12.14 -10.33
N VAL A 124 -6.20 13.09 -11.02
CA VAL A 124 -6.08 14.52 -10.67
C VAL A 124 -6.70 14.78 -9.30
N GLU A 125 -7.91 14.26 -9.05
CA GLU A 125 -8.59 14.37 -7.74
C GLU A 125 -7.76 13.71 -6.63
N LEU A 126 -7.22 12.50 -6.88
CA LEU A 126 -6.34 11.80 -5.94
C LEU A 126 -5.11 12.64 -5.58
N ARG A 127 -4.41 13.18 -6.59
CA ARG A 127 -3.22 14.02 -6.37
C ARG A 127 -3.53 15.29 -5.60
N GLN A 128 -4.66 15.94 -5.91
CA GLN A 128 -5.11 17.12 -5.17
C GLN A 128 -5.40 16.78 -3.71
N SER A 129 -6.05 15.65 -3.45
CA SER A 129 -6.32 15.15 -2.09
C SER A 129 -5.01 14.86 -1.33
N ASN A 130 -4.08 14.13 -1.96
CA ASN A 130 -2.78 13.79 -1.36
C ASN A 130 -1.94 15.03 -1.02
N GLN A 131 -1.93 16.01 -1.92
CA GLN A 131 -1.30 17.32 -1.69
C GLN A 131 -1.99 18.12 -0.59
N GLY A 132 -3.32 18.09 -0.54
CA GLY A 132 -4.13 18.70 0.52
C GLY A 132 -3.72 18.16 1.89
N ARG A 133 -3.73 16.83 2.03
CA ARG A 133 -3.26 16.11 3.23
C ARG A 133 -1.83 16.51 3.63
N ALA A 134 -0.90 16.55 2.69
CA ALA A 134 0.48 16.93 2.98
C ALA A 134 0.59 18.37 3.50
N ARG A 135 -0.08 19.32 2.83
CA ARG A 135 -0.11 20.74 3.26
C ARG A 135 -0.74 20.91 4.63
N GLU A 136 -1.83 20.19 4.88
CA GLU A 136 -2.46 20.14 6.19
C GLU A 136 -1.49 19.62 7.24
N TRP A 137 -0.79 18.51 7.00
CA TRP A 137 0.19 17.98 7.93
C TRP A 137 1.34 18.97 8.21
N ILE A 138 1.87 19.61 7.15
CA ILE A 138 2.96 20.59 7.25
C ILE A 138 2.53 21.74 8.15
N ALA A 139 1.45 22.46 7.86
CA ALA A 139 0.86 23.52 8.69
C ALA A 139 1.73 24.76 9.05
N SER A 140 3.05 24.60 9.14
CA SER A 140 4.03 25.60 9.53
C SER A 140 5.35 25.35 8.80
N GLU A 141 6.16 26.39 8.67
CA GLU A 141 7.42 26.35 7.91
C GLU A 141 8.42 25.36 8.51
N GLU A 142 8.48 25.26 9.84
CA GLU A 142 9.40 24.38 10.58
C GLU A 142 9.14 22.88 10.33
N ARG A 143 7.95 22.53 9.85
CA ARG A 143 7.55 21.16 9.55
C ARG A 143 7.68 20.81 8.08
N ILE A 144 8.01 21.77 7.21
CA ILE A 144 8.30 21.48 5.80
C ILE A 144 9.49 20.50 5.78
N PRO A 145 9.37 19.30 5.17
CA PRO A 145 10.46 18.34 5.17
C PRO A 145 11.76 18.91 4.61
N SER A 146 11.71 19.70 3.54
CA SER A 146 12.88 20.36 2.95
C SER A 146 13.43 21.55 3.76
N HIS A 147 12.77 21.95 4.86
CA HIS A 147 13.23 23.07 5.70
C HIS A 147 14.63 22.82 6.27
N GLY A 148 15.49 23.83 6.20
CA GLY A 148 16.87 23.73 6.70
C GLY A 148 17.85 22.96 5.80
N HIS A 149 17.40 22.44 4.65
CA HIS A 149 18.26 21.84 3.63
C HIS A 149 18.64 22.81 2.51
N ASN A 150 19.68 22.48 1.74
CA ASN A 150 20.02 23.26 0.54
C ASN A 150 19.10 22.88 -0.62
N THR A 151 18.04 23.65 -0.83
CA THR A 151 17.06 23.45 -1.91
C THR A 151 17.42 24.14 -3.22
N ARG A 152 18.47 24.97 -3.25
CA ARG A 152 18.91 25.71 -4.45
C ARG A 152 19.06 24.85 -5.72
N PRO A 153 19.53 23.59 -5.66
CA PRO A 153 19.60 22.75 -6.86
C PRO A 153 18.23 22.45 -7.48
N PHE A 154 17.15 22.46 -6.68
CA PHE A 154 15.79 22.14 -7.11
C PHE A 154 15.05 23.35 -7.70
N ASP A 155 15.55 24.57 -7.50
CA ASP A 155 14.94 25.81 -8.02
C ASP A 155 15.14 25.98 -9.54
N ASN A 156 16.13 25.27 -10.11
CA ASN A 156 16.46 25.38 -11.53
C ASN A 156 15.82 24.22 -12.32
N ALA A 157 14.83 24.52 -13.16
CA ALA A 157 14.19 23.52 -14.02
C ALA A 157 15.16 22.79 -14.96
N SER A 158 16.27 23.41 -15.35
CA SER A 158 17.33 22.76 -16.16
C SER A 158 18.22 21.79 -15.37
N ALA A 159 18.02 21.69 -14.04
CA ALA A 159 18.68 20.71 -13.17
C ALA A 159 18.07 19.32 -13.25
N PHE A 160 16.91 19.17 -13.92
CA PHE A 160 16.16 17.92 -14.00
C PHE A 160 16.43 17.20 -15.33
N PRO A 161 16.21 15.88 -15.39
CA PRO A 161 16.46 15.09 -16.59
C PRO A 161 15.71 15.62 -17.82
N SER A 162 16.37 15.58 -18.99
CA SER A 162 15.71 15.84 -20.27
C SER A 162 14.76 14.70 -20.63
N HIS A 163 13.86 14.95 -21.60
CA HIS A 163 12.90 13.96 -22.08
C HIS A 163 13.56 12.63 -22.48
N ASP A 164 14.62 12.66 -23.27
CA ASP A 164 15.37 11.47 -23.70
C ASP A 164 15.93 10.66 -22.51
N ILE A 165 16.36 11.35 -21.44
CA ILE A 165 16.84 10.69 -20.22
C ILE A 165 15.68 10.04 -19.47
N LEU A 166 14.52 10.71 -19.38
CA LEU A 166 13.32 10.15 -18.75
C LEU A 166 12.83 8.89 -19.49
N GLU A 167 12.83 8.91 -20.82
CA GLU A 167 12.48 7.73 -21.63
C GLU A 167 13.44 6.56 -21.38
N ARG A 168 14.75 6.83 -21.36
CA ARG A 168 15.77 5.83 -21.02
C ARG A 168 15.55 5.26 -19.61
N ASN A 169 15.24 6.12 -18.64
CA ASN A 169 15.01 5.71 -17.26
C ASN A 169 13.75 4.85 -17.13
N ARG A 170 12.64 5.22 -17.80
CA ARG A 170 11.41 4.41 -17.89
C ARG A 170 11.70 3.02 -18.44
N ALA A 171 12.38 2.95 -19.58
CA ALA A 171 12.76 1.68 -20.20
C ALA A 171 13.64 0.82 -19.28
N HIS A 172 14.57 1.44 -18.56
CA HIS A 172 15.44 0.75 -17.60
C HIS A 172 14.65 0.14 -16.42
N VAL A 173 13.69 0.90 -15.87
CA VAL A 173 12.82 0.42 -14.78
C VAL A 173 11.95 -0.75 -15.26
N LEU A 174 11.26 -0.60 -16.40
CA LEU A 174 10.40 -1.65 -16.94
C LEU A 174 11.20 -2.93 -17.22
N HIS A 175 12.38 -2.79 -17.83
CA HIS A 175 13.29 -3.91 -18.07
C HIS A 175 13.72 -4.61 -16.77
N GLY A 176 14.14 -3.84 -15.76
CA GLY A 176 14.55 -4.40 -14.46
C GLY A 176 13.44 -5.16 -13.73
N LEU A 177 12.18 -4.77 -13.96
CA LEU A 177 11.00 -5.40 -13.38
C LEU A 177 10.40 -6.52 -14.25
N ASN A 178 11.08 -6.90 -15.34
CA ASN A 178 10.60 -7.88 -16.32
C ASN A 178 9.21 -7.55 -16.89
N ILE A 179 8.88 -6.25 -16.99
CA ILE A 179 7.68 -5.80 -17.69
C ILE A 179 8.02 -5.71 -19.18
N PRO A 180 7.19 -6.30 -20.08
CA PRO A 180 7.40 -6.16 -21.52
C PRO A 180 7.53 -4.69 -21.89
N ALA A 181 8.49 -4.37 -22.75
CA ALA A 181 8.53 -3.05 -23.36
C ALA A 181 7.21 -2.86 -24.11
N GLU A 182 6.61 -1.68 -23.94
CA GLU A 182 5.44 -1.28 -24.72
C GLU A 182 5.90 -1.27 -26.19
N ASP A 183 5.56 -2.32 -26.93
CA ASP A 183 5.98 -2.55 -28.31
C ASP A 183 5.14 -1.69 -29.27
N GLU A 184 5.49 -1.69 -30.56
CA GLU A 184 4.85 -0.88 -31.61
C GLU A 184 3.31 -1.08 -31.74
N ALA A 185 2.71 -2.02 -31.00
CA ALA A 185 1.27 -2.21 -30.88
C ALA A 185 0.60 -1.32 -29.82
N TYR A 186 1.38 -0.73 -28.90
CA TYR A 186 0.93 0.23 -27.90
C TYR A 186 1.37 1.64 -28.32
N GLU A 187 0.42 2.44 -28.84
CA GLU A 187 0.70 3.78 -29.39
C GLU A 187 1.18 4.83 -28.36
N ASP A 188 1.26 4.54 -27.05
CA ASP A 188 1.69 5.52 -26.04
C ASP A 188 2.41 4.88 -24.85
N ALA A 189 3.63 5.36 -24.55
CA ALA A 189 4.37 5.08 -23.32
C ALA A 189 3.50 5.38 -22.08
N HIS A 190 2.97 4.37 -21.38
CA HIS A 190 2.07 4.60 -20.25
C HIS A 190 2.86 5.01 -19.00
N TYR A 191 3.86 4.20 -18.62
CA TYR A 191 4.61 4.39 -17.38
C TYR A 191 5.34 5.73 -17.33
N GLY A 192 5.18 6.46 -16.21
CA GLY A 192 5.82 7.76 -16.01
C GLY A 192 5.11 8.94 -16.71
N THR A 193 3.93 8.73 -17.29
CA THR A 193 3.08 9.81 -17.80
C THR A 193 2.10 10.33 -16.75
N PRO A 194 1.46 11.50 -16.96
CA PRO A 194 0.41 11.98 -16.07
C PRO A 194 -0.79 11.03 -15.95
N SER A 195 -0.98 10.12 -16.91
CA SER A 195 -2.04 9.10 -16.90
C SER A 195 -1.69 7.83 -16.10
N CYS A 196 -0.43 7.69 -15.70
CA CYS A 196 0.05 6.58 -14.89
C CYS A 196 -0.12 6.90 -13.41
N LEU A 197 -0.44 5.88 -12.63
CA LEU A 197 -0.41 5.93 -11.17
C LEU A 197 1.04 5.82 -10.70
N SER A 198 1.51 6.78 -9.90
CA SER A 198 2.86 6.79 -9.32
C SER A 198 2.89 6.20 -7.92
N LEU A 199 4.08 5.90 -7.42
CA LEU A 199 4.34 5.54 -6.03
C LEU A 199 3.94 6.67 -5.08
N LEU A 200 4.11 7.94 -5.48
CA LEU A 200 3.65 9.07 -4.67
C LEU A 200 2.12 9.04 -4.50
N ASP A 201 1.39 8.69 -5.56
CA ASP A 201 -0.07 8.53 -5.53
C ASP A 201 -0.50 7.38 -4.60
N LEU A 202 0.31 6.32 -4.50
CA LEU A 202 0.04 5.11 -3.71
C LEU A 202 0.47 5.21 -2.24
N LEU A 203 1.37 6.13 -1.90
CA LEU A 203 1.95 6.23 -0.57
C LEU A 203 0.89 6.41 0.54
N PRO A 204 -0.16 7.24 0.38
CA PRO A 204 -1.21 7.33 1.39
C PRO A 204 -1.98 6.03 1.61
N LEU A 205 -2.27 5.29 0.52
CA LEU A 205 -2.95 4.00 0.64
C LEU A 205 -2.06 2.95 1.32
N PHE A 206 -0.75 2.99 1.11
CA PHE A 206 0.21 2.17 1.86
C PHE A 206 0.16 2.48 3.37
N MET A 207 0.08 3.76 3.74
CA MET A 207 -0.06 4.18 5.14
C MET A 207 -1.40 3.73 5.72
N GLU A 208 -2.49 3.87 4.97
CA GLU A 208 -3.84 3.46 5.35
C GLU A 208 -3.93 1.95 5.62
N VAL A 209 -3.42 1.10 4.71
CA VAL A 209 -3.38 -0.35 4.91
C VAL A 209 -2.56 -0.72 6.15
N SER A 210 -1.43 -0.04 6.36
CA SER A 210 -0.57 -0.26 7.52
C SER A 210 -1.27 0.12 8.83
N ALA A 211 -1.95 1.26 8.85
CA ALA A 211 -2.71 1.75 9.98
C ALA A 211 -3.89 0.83 10.32
N ALA A 212 -4.68 0.42 9.32
CA ALA A 212 -5.79 -0.51 9.51
C ALA A 212 -5.30 -1.85 10.10
N ARG A 213 -4.17 -2.36 9.61
CA ARG A 213 -3.56 -3.59 10.17
C ARG A 213 -3.17 -3.41 11.64
N GLN A 214 -2.56 -2.28 11.94
CA GLN A 214 -2.07 -1.93 13.26
C GLN A 214 -3.23 -1.75 14.25
N ALA A 215 -4.31 -1.08 13.85
CA ALA A 215 -5.53 -0.96 14.64
C ALA A 215 -6.13 -2.34 14.97
N MET A 216 -6.16 -3.26 13.98
CA MET A 216 -6.58 -4.65 14.22
C MET A 216 -5.67 -5.39 15.21
N LEU A 217 -4.34 -5.18 15.16
CA LEU A 217 -3.41 -5.79 16.12
C LEU A 217 -3.58 -5.23 17.52
N ALA A 218 -3.70 -3.91 17.66
CA ALA A 218 -3.78 -3.23 18.95
C ALA A 218 -4.93 -3.75 19.82
N ALA A 219 -6.04 -4.19 19.20
CA ALA A 219 -7.15 -4.84 19.89
C ALA A 219 -6.76 -6.16 20.59
N SER A 220 -5.72 -6.84 20.10
CA SER A 220 -5.25 -8.14 20.61
C SER A 220 -3.90 -8.07 21.34
N VAL A 221 -3.01 -7.16 20.93
CA VAL A 221 -1.65 -6.96 21.46
C VAL A 221 -1.41 -5.44 21.60
N PRO A 222 -1.77 -4.83 22.74
CA PRO A 222 -1.68 -3.38 22.94
C PRO A 222 -0.25 -2.81 22.87
N GLU A 223 0.77 -3.64 23.03
CA GLU A 223 2.20 -3.25 22.95
C GLU A 223 2.78 -3.35 21.54
N SER A 224 1.98 -3.75 20.54
CA SER A 224 2.43 -3.80 19.15
C SER A 224 2.56 -2.36 18.63
N GLY A 225 3.70 -1.70 18.83
CA GLY A 225 3.99 -0.41 18.20
C GLY A 225 4.53 -0.56 16.77
N LEU A 226 4.81 0.56 16.11
CA LEU A 226 5.52 0.54 14.84
C LEU A 226 6.88 -0.14 14.99
N THR A 227 7.13 -1.15 14.15
CA THR A 227 8.42 -1.84 14.14
C THR A 227 9.46 -1.06 13.35
N GLU A 228 10.74 -1.22 13.71
CA GLU A 228 11.85 -0.62 12.96
C GLU A 228 11.86 -1.08 11.49
N GLN A 229 11.51 -2.34 11.23
CA GLN A 229 11.42 -2.90 9.88
C GLN A 229 10.36 -2.20 9.04
N TRP A 230 9.17 -1.96 9.61
CA TRP A 230 8.11 -1.22 8.93
C TRP A 230 8.54 0.22 8.68
N MET A 231 9.12 0.91 9.67
CA MET A 231 9.56 2.29 9.50
C MET A 231 10.60 2.41 8.37
N GLN A 232 11.49 1.43 8.26
CA GLN A 232 12.50 1.38 7.19
C GLN A 232 11.84 1.23 5.82
N MET A 233 10.84 0.36 5.73
CA MET A 233 10.07 0.13 4.51
C MET A 233 9.28 1.36 4.10
N ALA A 234 8.60 2.02 5.05
CA ALA A 234 7.87 3.27 4.82
C ALA A 234 8.82 4.37 4.30
N CYS A 235 9.98 4.56 4.92
CA CYS A 235 10.98 5.53 4.45
C CYS A 235 11.56 5.16 3.08
N SER A 236 11.74 3.87 2.80
CA SER A 236 12.15 3.38 1.48
C SER A 236 11.08 3.68 0.41
N PHE A 237 9.80 3.54 0.76
CA PHE A 237 8.68 3.92 -0.10
C PHE A 237 8.70 5.42 -0.41
N MET A 238 8.84 6.29 0.60
CA MET A 238 8.94 7.74 0.41
C MET A 238 10.11 8.12 -0.52
N LEU A 239 11.28 7.49 -0.30
CA LEU A 239 12.46 7.71 -1.13
C LEU A 239 12.20 7.30 -2.59
N GLN A 240 11.64 6.11 -2.81
CA GLN A 240 11.34 5.62 -4.16
C GLN A 240 10.26 6.43 -4.86
N ALA A 241 9.26 6.91 -4.13
CA ALA A 241 8.27 7.84 -4.65
C ALA A 241 8.94 9.12 -5.17
N CYS A 242 9.87 9.70 -4.42
CA CYS A 242 10.63 10.87 -4.88
C CYS A 242 11.49 10.55 -6.11
N LEU A 243 12.24 9.43 -6.09
CA LEU A 243 13.09 9.04 -7.21
C LEU A 243 12.27 8.82 -8.49
N GLU A 244 11.10 8.18 -8.39
CA GLU A 244 10.18 8.03 -9.51
C GLU A 244 9.68 9.39 -10.03
N GLN A 245 9.29 10.30 -9.14
CA GLN A 245 8.86 11.64 -9.55
C GLN A 245 9.94 12.38 -10.35
N TYR A 246 11.19 12.36 -9.89
CA TYR A 246 12.26 13.13 -10.55
C TYR A 246 12.90 12.42 -11.75
N LEU A 247 13.13 11.11 -11.67
CA LEU A 247 13.88 10.36 -12.68
C LEU A 247 12.99 9.70 -13.74
N VAL A 248 11.70 9.54 -13.49
CA VAL A 248 10.75 8.85 -14.39
C VAL A 248 9.63 9.78 -14.86
N VAL A 249 9.00 10.51 -13.94
CA VAL A 249 7.89 11.42 -14.29
C VAL A 249 8.42 12.76 -14.82
N GLY A 250 9.50 13.28 -14.24
CA GLY A 250 10.09 14.57 -14.60
C GLY A 250 9.56 15.74 -13.77
N ALA A 251 9.23 15.50 -12.50
CA ALA A 251 8.88 16.55 -11.54
C ALA A 251 10.05 17.53 -11.32
N SER A 252 9.73 18.72 -10.80
CA SER A 252 10.70 19.76 -10.45
C SER A 252 10.35 20.41 -9.11
N GLY A 253 11.29 21.14 -8.50
CA GLY A 253 11.10 21.73 -7.17
C GLY A 253 11.09 20.70 -6.04
N THR A 254 10.72 21.10 -4.83
CA THR A 254 10.73 20.24 -3.63
C THR A 254 9.36 19.63 -3.29
N ASP A 255 8.29 20.01 -3.99
CA ASP A 255 6.92 19.61 -3.66
C ASP A 255 6.75 18.09 -3.51
N ALA A 256 7.35 17.29 -4.40
CA ALA A 256 7.29 15.83 -4.32
C ALA A 256 7.97 15.27 -3.04
N ILE A 257 9.07 15.88 -2.60
CA ILE A 257 9.77 15.51 -1.36
C ILE A 257 8.93 15.92 -0.15
N ASP A 258 8.43 17.15 -0.16
CA ASP A 258 7.64 17.69 0.93
C ASP A 258 6.33 16.89 1.10
N GLU A 259 5.69 16.48 0.00
CA GLU A 259 4.52 15.61 0.01
C GLU A 259 4.84 14.21 0.53
N ALA A 260 5.90 13.57 0.00
CA ALA A 260 6.28 12.21 0.34
C ALA A 260 6.67 12.06 1.81
N PHE A 261 7.34 13.07 2.39
CA PHE A 261 7.87 13.01 3.77
C PHE A 261 6.96 13.70 4.81
N ALA A 262 5.80 14.22 4.42
CA ALA A 262 4.81 14.82 5.33
C ALA A 262 4.00 13.76 6.11
N TRP A 263 4.67 13.00 6.98
CA TRP A 263 4.06 11.95 7.82
C TRP A 263 4.64 11.95 9.24
N GLY A 264 3.83 11.56 10.22
CA GLY A 264 4.19 11.55 11.64
C GLY A 264 3.10 12.19 12.51
N LEU A 265 3.42 12.42 13.78
CA LEU A 265 2.48 12.96 14.76
C LEU A 265 1.85 14.28 14.29
N LYS A 266 0.53 14.45 14.49
CA LYS A 266 -0.17 15.70 14.17
C LYS A 266 0.30 16.85 15.08
N ALA A 267 0.17 18.10 14.61
CA ALA A 267 0.50 19.26 15.44
C ALA A 267 -0.46 19.37 16.62
N GLN A 268 0.06 19.74 17.80
CA GLN A 268 -0.72 19.99 19.00
C GLN A 268 -1.78 21.09 18.76
N GLY A 269 -2.99 20.87 19.27
CA GLY A 269 -4.10 21.84 19.20
C GLY A 269 -5.06 21.66 18.02
N ARG A 270 -4.94 20.58 17.25
CA ARG A 270 -5.98 20.17 16.30
C ARG A 270 -6.98 19.23 16.96
N GLU A 271 -8.25 19.38 16.61
CA GLU A 271 -9.27 18.39 17.00
C GLU A 271 -8.80 17.03 16.45
N GLN A 272 -8.54 16.09 17.36
CA GLN A 272 -8.36 14.70 17.00
C GLN A 272 -9.71 14.25 16.46
N ASP A 273 -9.80 14.07 15.14
CA ASP A 273 -10.80 13.15 14.61
C ASP A 273 -10.54 11.81 15.28
N ALA A 274 -11.52 11.33 16.06
CA ALA A 274 -11.40 10.13 16.88
C ALA A 274 -11.17 8.83 16.07
N ASN A 275 -11.00 8.93 14.76
CA ASN A 275 -10.86 7.84 13.80
C ASN A 275 -9.68 8.04 12.83
N ASP A 276 -8.68 8.86 13.14
CA ASP A 276 -7.48 8.94 12.31
C ASP A 276 -6.46 7.85 12.68
N GLU A 277 -6.73 6.61 12.25
CA GLU A 277 -5.88 5.44 12.48
C GLU A 277 -4.43 5.67 12.03
N ILE A 278 -4.22 6.50 11.00
CA ILE A 278 -2.88 6.81 10.48
C ILE A 278 -2.13 7.70 11.47
N ALA A 279 -2.78 8.72 12.03
CA ALA A 279 -2.17 9.58 13.04
C ALA A 279 -1.83 8.78 14.31
N ASP A 280 -2.77 7.94 14.76
CA ASP A 280 -2.62 7.10 15.95
C ASP A 280 -1.43 6.13 15.81
N MET A 281 -1.17 5.64 14.59
CA MET A 281 -0.02 4.77 14.31
C MET A 281 1.33 5.43 14.62
N PHE A 282 1.44 6.76 14.60
CA PHE A 282 2.68 7.49 14.90
C PHE A 282 2.77 8.01 16.33
N GLU A 283 1.76 7.78 17.16
CA GLU A 283 1.70 8.24 18.54
C GLU A 283 2.09 7.12 19.51
N ASP A 284 3.00 7.43 20.43
CA ASP A 284 3.33 6.55 21.55
C ASP A 284 2.17 6.58 22.56
N PRO A 285 1.53 5.43 22.85
CA PRO A 285 0.31 5.39 23.66
C PRO A 285 0.55 5.72 25.14
N ILE A 286 1.81 5.75 25.59
CA ILE A 286 2.17 6.04 26.99
C ILE A 286 2.57 7.51 27.14
N TYR A 287 3.35 8.03 26.19
CA TYR A 287 3.96 9.34 26.29
C TYR A 287 3.28 10.43 25.45
N GLU A 288 2.32 10.07 24.58
CA GLU A 288 1.65 10.99 23.63
C GLU A 288 2.69 11.77 22.78
N THR A 289 3.76 11.08 22.42
CA THR A 289 4.87 11.62 21.62
C THR A 289 5.05 10.82 20.33
N GLU A 290 5.79 11.36 19.36
CA GLU A 290 6.06 10.62 18.13
C GLU A 290 6.87 9.35 18.45
N VAL A 291 6.48 8.21 17.86
CA VAL A 291 7.15 6.92 18.06
C VAL A 291 8.67 7.06 17.92
N GLN A 292 9.40 6.50 18.89
CA GLN A 292 10.85 6.61 18.97
C GLN A 292 11.53 6.12 17.68
N GLY A 293 12.46 6.92 17.17
CA GLY A 293 13.27 6.57 15.99
C GLY A 293 12.68 7.02 14.66
N TRP A 294 11.37 7.28 14.57
CA TRP A 294 10.71 7.68 13.32
C TRP A 294 11.31 8.97 12.72
N ALA A 295 11.45 10.04 13.51
CA ALA A 295 12.06 11.29 13.07
C ALA A 295 13.51 11.11 12.55
N SER A 296 14.29 10.26 13.24
CA SER A 296 15.68 9.98 12.86
C SER A 296 15.76 9.23 11.53
N MET A 297 14.90 8.22 11.36
CA MET A 297 14.86 7.40 10.16
C MET A 297 14.39 8.21 8.94
N LYS A 298 13.31 8.99 9.08
CA LYS A 298 12.85 9.93 8.04
C LYS A 298 13.98 10.85 7.60
N ARG A 299 14.69 11.49 8.54
CA ARG A 299 15.81 12.39 8.26
C ARG A 299 16.92 11.69 7.47
N GLN A 300 17.28 10.46 7.85
CA GLN A 300 18.32 9.70 7.16
C GLN A 300 17.97 9.45 5.68
N TYR A 301 16.70 9.13 5.37
CA TYR A 301 16.26 8.93 3.98
C TYR A 301 16.14 10.25 3.21
N LEU A 302 15.68 11.30 3.87
CA LEU A 302 15.60 12.65 3.29
C LEU A 302 16.98 13.21 2.90
N GLU A 303 18.01 13.01 3.73
CA GLU A 303 19.39 13.45 3.48
C GLU A 303 20.03 12.77 2.25
N ARG A 304 19.46 11.67 1.75
CA ARG A 304 19.90 11.02 0.51
C ARG A 304 19.43 11.78 -0.74
N LEU A 305 18.35 12.56 -0.61
CA LEU A 305 17.80 13.42 -1.66
C LEU A 305 18.34 14.84 -1.55
N LEU A 306 18.36 15.39 -0.33
CA LEU A 306 18.71 16.79 -0.07
C LEU A 306 20.12 16.93 0.52
N PRO A 307 20.98 17.79 -0.03
CA PRO A 307 22.26 18.11 0.60
C PRO A 307 22.05 18.80 1.95
N SER A 308 22.81 18.38 2.97
CA SER A 308 22.86 19.09 4.25
C SER A 308 23.42 20.50 4.04
N ALA A 309 22.76 21.51 4.61
CA ALA A 309 23.18 22.91 4.52
C ALA A 309 24.53 23.19 5.22
N THR A 310 24.98 22.29 6.10
CA THR A 310 26.23 22.43 6.85
C THR A 310 27.35 21.59 6.23
N GLY A 311 27.98 22.11 5.18
CA GLY A 311 29.17 21.51 4.60
C GLY A 311 30.33 21.47 5.60
N LYS A 312 30.52 20.34 6.30
CA LYS A 312 31.88 19.94 6.70
C LYS A 312 32.51 19.24 5.49
N SER A 313 33.00 20.04 4.55
CA SER A 313 33.99 19.59 3.58
C SER A 313 35.27 19.25 4.33
N GLY A 314 35.47 17.97 4.62
CA GLY A 314 36.75 17.47 5.10
C GLY A 314 37.75 17.46 3.93
N HIS A 315 38.79 18.32 4.03
CA HIS A 315 40.04 18.36 3.26
C HIS A 315 39.87 18.47 1.72
N GLU A 316 40.39 19.49 1.04
CA GLU A 316 41.82 19.73 0.90
C GLU A 316 42.17 21.23 0.74
N SER A 317 43.26 21.61 1.41
CA SER A 317 44.00 22.82 1.15
C SER A 317 44.68 22.74 -0.23
N SER A 318 44.32 23.65 -1.13
CA SER A 318 45.32 24.29 -2.01
C SER A 318 44.75 25.61 -2.53
N SER A 319 45.36 26.68 -2.06
CA SER A 319 45.17 28.05 -2.51
C SER A 319 45.48 28.21 -3.99
N VAL A 320 44.47 28.48 -4.82
CA VAL A 320 44.66 29.24 -6.06
C VAL A 320 43.48 30.19 -6.24
N LEU A 321 43.77 31.48 -6.17
CA LEU A 321 42.86 32.57 -6.53
C LEU A 321 42.28 32.34 -7.92
N SER A 322 40.96 32.19 -8.05
CA SER A 322 40.27 32.20 -9.33
C SER A 322 39.04 33.12 -9.33
N SER A 323 38.98 33.87 -10.42
CA SER A 323 38.10 34.96 -10.83
C SER A 323 36.58 34.74 -10.66
N PRO A 324 35.77 35.80 -10.44
CA PRO A 324 34.33 35.68 -10.21
C PRO A 324 33.54 35.82 -11.52
N HIS A 325 33.55 34.82 -12.41
CA HIS A 325 32.63 34.80 -13.55
C HIS A 325 32.13 33.37 -13.88
N SER A 326 30.83 33.15 -13.60
CA SER A 326 29.89 32.32 -14.39
C SER A 326 30.21 30.84 -14.66
N ASN A 327 30.46 30.01 -13.64
CA ASN A 327 30.44 28.53 -13.78
C ASN A 327 29.67 27.76 -12.67
N GLN A 328 29.28 28.41 -11.57
CA GLN A 328 28.57 27.73 -10.45
C GLN A 328 27.22 27.12 -10.86
N GLY A 329 26.55 27.71 -11.86
CA GLY A 329 25.24 27.26 -12.32
C GLY A 329 25.25 25.96 -13.12
N ARG A 330 26.40 25.49 -13.65
CA ARG A 330 26.50 24.19 -14.37
C ARG A 330 26.95 23.06 -13.45
N GLU A 331 27.88 23.34 -12.55
CA GLU A 331 28.35 22.38 -11.54
C GLU A 331 27.22 21.92 -10.61
N SER A 332 26.33 22.84 -10.21
CA SER A 332 25.18 22.51 -9.36
C SER A 332 24.12 21.60 -10.02
N LEU A 333 24.03 21.57 -11.37
CA LEU A 333 23.03 20.77 -12.10
C LEU A 333 23.49 19.34 -12.29
N VAL A 334 24.76 19.18 -12.68
CA VAL A 334 25.40 17.86 -12.77
C VAL A 334 25.42 17.18 -11.40
N ASP A 335 25.52 17.94 -10.31
CA ASP A 335 25.47 17.40 -8.94
C ASP A 335 24.09 16.82 -8.56
N LEU A 336 22.97 17.48 -8.92
CA LEU A 336 21.64 16.99 -8.55
C LEU A 336 21.27 15.67 -9.26
N ILE A 337 21.37 15.64 -10.59
CA ILE A 337 21.03 14.42 -11.36
C ILE A 337 21.94 13.27 -10.95
N SER A 338 23.25 13.51 -10.85
CA SER A 338 24.21 12.47 -10.43
C SER A 338 23.91 11.96 -9.02
N ARG A 339 23.48 12.83 -8.10
CA ARG A 339 23.03 12.42 -6.76
C ARG A 339 21.79 11.55 -6.84
N LEU A 340 20.75 11.96 -7.55
CA LEU A 340 19.51 11.19 -7.69
C LEU A 340 19.79 9.81 -8.32
N GLU A 341 20.60 9.76 -9.38
CA GLU A 341 21.02 8.50 -10.03
C GLU A 341 21.88 7.62 -9.11
N SER A 342 22.81 8.21 -8.34
CA SER A 342 23.61 7.50 -7.34
C SER A 342 22.72 6.92 -6.24
N THR A 343 21.75 7.69 -5.74
CA THR A 343 20.78 7.24 -4.76
C THR A 343 19.89 6.12 -5.32
N ALA A 344 19.42 6.24 -6.57
CA ALA A 344 18.67 5.17 -7.25
C ALA A 344 19.50 3.90 -7.46
N THR A 345 20.82 4.03 -7.65
CA THR A 345 21.73 2.87 -7.74
C THR A 345 21.89 2.18 -6.38
N GLN A 346 21.96 2.96 -5.29
CA GLN A 346 22.06 2.44 -3.92
C GLN A 346 20.73 1.86 -3.41
N HIS A 347 19.61 2.32 -3.96
CA HIS A 347 18.26 1.84 -3.67
C HIS A 347 17.60 1.37 -4.97
N PRO A 348 17.93 0.17 -5.48
CA PRO A 348 17.37 -0.31 -6.73
C PRO A 348 15.86 -0.51 -6.63
N ILE A 349 15.11 -0.01 -7.61
CA ILE A 349 13.65 -0.15 -7.69
C ILE A 349 13.20 -1.62 -7.65
N VAL A 350 13.98 -2.53 -8.26
CA VAL A 350 13.68 -3.97 -8.28
C VAL A 350 13.69 -4.57 -6.88
N LYS A 351 14.63 -4.14 -6.03
CA LYS A 351 14.69 -4.59 -4.64
C LYS A 351 13.51 -4.04 -3.85
N PHE A 352 13.23 -2.75 -3.98
CA PHE A 352 12.07 -2.12 -3.35
C PHE A 352 10.76 -2.82 -3.71
N GLU A 353 10.54 -3.09 -5.00
CA GLU A 353 9.36 -3.82 -5.49
C GLU A 353 9.24 -5.21 -4.87
N SER A 354 10.35 -5.95 -4.79
CA SER A 354 10.39 -7.26 -4.13
C SER A 354 10.07 -7.15 -2.63
N ASP A 355 10.59 -6.14 -1.94
CA ASP A 355 10.37 -5.92 -0.51
C ASP A 355 8.90 -5.57 -0.23
N ILE A 356 8.28 -4.72 -1.06
CA ILE A 356 6.85 -4.38 -0.95
C ILE A 356 5.96 -5.59 -1.28
N LEU A 357 6.25 -6.35 -2.33
CA LEU A 357 5.47 -7.56 -2.63
C LEU A 357 5.57 -8.59 -1.50
N GLY A 358 6.76 -8.77 -0.92
CA GLY A 358 6.95 -9.61 0.26
C GLY A 358 6.15 -9.12 1.46
N PHE A 359 6.09 -7.81 1.69
CA PHE A 359 5.26 -7.20 2.72
C PHE A 359 3.76 -7.41 2.48
N LEU A 360 3.26 -7.19 1.27
CA LEU A 360 1.85 -7.40 0.92
C LEU A 360 1.45 -8.87 1.08
N HIS A 361 2.34 -9.80 0.71
CA HIS A 361 2.14 -11.22 0.95
C HIS A 361 2.10 -11.52 2.46
N ALA A 362 3.04 -10.98 3.25
CA ALA A 362 3.04 -11.17 4.70
C ALA A 362 1.78 -10.60 5.36
N LEU A 363 1.28 -9.45 4.89
CA LEU A 363 0.02 -8.87 5.33
C LEU A 363 -1.16 -9.80 5.03
N SER A 364 -1.23 -10.37 3.83
CA SER A 364 -2.31 -11.31 3.45
C SER A 364 -2.33 -12.58 4.29
N GLU A 365 -1.15 -13.07 4.69
CA GLU A 365 -0.99 -14.27 5.54
C GLU A 365 -1.13 -13.97 7.04
N SER A 366 -1.11 -12.69 7.43
CA SER A 366 -1.16 -12.28 8.84
C SER A 366 -2.58 -12.31 9.43
N ILE A 367 -3.58 -12.66 8.61
CA ILE A 367 -4.98 -12.81 9.00
C ILE A 367 -5.41 -14.22 8.59
N ASP A 368 -6.35 -14.79 9.33
CA ASP A 368 -6.92 -16.09 9.03
C ASP A 368 -7.41 -16.18 7.58
N HIS A 369 -7.50 -17.38 7.01
CA HIS A 369 -8.02 -17.51 5.65
C HIS A 369 -9.55 -17.31 5.65
N PRO A 370 -10.18 -16.83 4.57
CA PRO A 370 -11.64 -16.80 4.50
C PRO A 370 -12.23 -18.18 4.76
N VAL A 371 -13.39 -18.24 5.43
CA VAL A 371 -14.04 -19.52 5.79
C VAL A 371 -14.23 -20.44 4.57
N LEU A 372 -14.59 -19.87 3.40
CA LEU A 372 -14.75 -20.66 2.18
C LEU A 372 -13.43 -21.28 1.70
N VAL A 373 -12.29 -20.60 1.86
CA VAL A 373 -10.96 -21.15 1.55
C VAL A 373 -10.58 -22.25 2.54
N GLN A 374 -10.89 -22.05 3.83
CA GLN A 374 -10.68 -23.07 4.87
C GLN A 374 -11.49 -24.35 4.60
N LEU A 375 -12.74 -24.19 4.12
CA LEU A 375 -13.60 -25.30 3.71
C LEU A 375 -13.04 -26.04 2.48
N GLU A 376 -12.52 -25.32 1.49
CA GLU A 376 -11.81 -25.92 0.34
C GLU A 376 -10.58 -26.72 0.78
N ALA A 377 -9.86 -26.26 1.79
CA ALA A 377 -8.74 -26.98 2.40
C ALA A 377 -9.17 -28.13 3.34
N GLY A 378 -10.47 -28.29 3.60
CA GLY A 378 -11.03 -29.34 4.43
C GLY A 378 -10.81 -29.17 5.94
N LYS A 379 -10.41 -27.98 6.40
CA LYS A 379 -10.15 -27.71 7.83
C LYS A 379 -10.57 -26.29 8.20
N LEU A 380 -11.53 -26.16 9.12
CA LEU A 380 -11.91 -24.89 9.71
C LEU A 380 -11.03 -24.57 10.93
N ASN A 381 -10.63 -23.30 11.05
CA ASN A 381 -9.94 -22.78 12.22
C ASN A 381 -10.84 -22.92 13.46
N GLY A 382 -10.24 -23.41 14.56
CA GLY A 382 -10.96 -23.64 15.81
C GLY A 382 -11.76 -24.95 15.89
N MET A 383 -11.75 -25.78 14.84
CA MET A 383 -12.36 -27.11 14.83
C MET A 383 -11.33 -28.21 14.58
N SER A 384 -11.57 -29.41 15.11
CA SER A 384 -10.84 -30.61 14.71
C SER A 384 -11.20 -31.02 13.28
N THR A 385 -10.40 -31.90 12.67
CA THR A 385 -10.70 -32.48 11.35
C THR A 385 -12.02 -33.25 11.36
N GLU A 386 -12.30 -33.97 12.45
CA GLU A 386 -13.53 -34.74 12.62
C GLU A 386 -14.75 -33.82 12.76
N GLU A 387 -14.62 -32.74 13.55
CA GLU A 387 -15.63 -31.70 13.71
C GLU A 387 -15.93 -30.99 12.39
N THR A 388 -14.88 -30.60 11.65
CA THR A 388 -15.02 -29.98 10.32
C THR A 388 -15.72 -30.92 9.34
N THR A 389 -15.36 -32.21 9.35
CA THR A 389 -15.98 -33.22 8.48
C THR A 389 -17.45 -33.46 8.83
N ALA A 390 -17.78 -33.49 10.11
CA ALA A 390 -19.15 -33.60 10.58
C ALA A 390 -19.98 -32.37 10.19
N PHE A 391 -19.41 -31.17 10.31
CA PHE A 391 -20.02 -29.93 9.89
C PHE A 391 -20.30 -29.91 8.37
N ILE A 392 -19.32 -30.22 7.53
CA ILE A 392 -19.49 -30.30 6.06
C ILE A 392 -20.61 -31.28 5.68
N LYS A 393 -20.68 -32.45 6.35
CA LYS A 393 -21.78 -33.41 6.15
C LYS A 393 -23.14 -32.84 6.56
N SER A 394 -23.20 -32.09 7.67
CA SER A 394 -24.42 -31.46 8.14
C SER A 394 -24.95 -30.37 7.19
N CYS A 395 -24.06 -29.70 6.45
CA CYS A 395 -24.39 -28.74 5.40
C CYS A 395 -24.83 -29.39 4.07
N GLY A 396 -24.93 -30.72 4.00
CA GLY A 396 -25.40 -31.44 2.81
C GLY A 396 -24.32 -31.72 1.76
N PHE A 397 -23.05 -31.46 2.05
CA PHE A 397 -21.93 -31.81 1.17
C PHE A 397 -21.39 -33.21 1.49
N SER A 398 -21.03 -33.97 0.45
CA SER A 398 -20.29 -35.22 0.65
C SER A 398 -18.85 -34.88 1.04
N ALA A 399 -18.51 -35.06 2.32
CA ALA A 399 -17.16 -34.87 2.84
C ALA A 399 -16.09 -35.62 2.03
N GLY A 400 -16.44 -36.76 1.44
CA GLY A 400 -15.52 -37.52 0.59
C GLY A 400 -15.10 -36.77 -0.68
N LYS A 401 -15.94 -35.88 -1.21
CA LYS A 401 -15.63 -35.10 -2.42
C LYS A 401 -14.74 -33.89 -2.10
N VAL A 402 -15.04 -33.17 -1.02
CA VAL A 402 -14.27 -32.00 -0.57
C VAL A 402 -12.87 -32.40 -0.11
N MET A 403 -12.72 -33.51 0.62
CA MET A 403 -11.40 -33.98 1.07
C MET A 403 -10.54 -34.57 -0.06
N LEU A 404 -11.15 -35.12 -1.12
CA LEU A 404 -10.44 -35.57 -2.32
C LEU A 404 -9.93 -34.38 -3.14
N ASP A 405 -10.71 -33.30 -3.25
CA ASP A 405 -10.31 -32.06 -3.94
C ASP A 405 -9.25 -31.27 -3.14
N ALA A 406 -9.25 -31.37 -1.81
CA ALA A 406 -8.24 -30.80 -0.90
C ALA A 406 -6.88 -31.56 -0.89
N GLY A 407 -6.75 -32.65 -1.66
CA GLY A 407 -5.50 -33.42 -1.74
C GLY A 407 -5.20 -34.30 -0.52
N MET A 408 -6.14 -34.49 0.42
CA MET A 408 -5.95 -35.41 1.53
C MET A 408 -6.15 -36.86 1.06
N LYS A 409 -5.05 -37.61 0.98
CA LYS A 409 -5.10 -39.06 0.73
C LYS A 409 -5.80 -39.74 1.92
N ARG A 410 -6.77 -40.62 1.62
CA ARG A 410 -7.33 -41.54 2.60
C ARG A 410 -6.18 -42.37 3.19
N GLU A 411 -5.93 -42.21 4.49
CA GLU A 411 -5.24 -43.25 5.24
C GLU A 411 -6.21 -44.43 5.34
N GLU A 412 -5.90 -45.51 4.62
CA GLU A 412 -6.58 -46.79 4.79
C GLU A 412 -6.02 -47.51 6.03
N PRO A 413 -6.89 -48.25 6.76
CA PRO A 413 -6.63 -48.74 8.11
C PRO A 413 -5.54 -49.79 8.27
#